data_AF-A0A973HLI9-F1
#
_entry.id   AF-A0A973HLI9-F1
#
_cell.length_a   1.000
_cell.length_b   1.000
_cell.length_c   1.000
_cell.angle_alpha   90.00
_cell.angle_beta   90.00
_cell.angle_gamma   90.00
#
_symmetry.space_group_name_H-M   'P 1'
#
loop_
_entity.id
_entity.type
_entity.pdbx_description
1 polymer ?
#
loop_
_entity_poly.entity_id
_entity_poly.type
_entity_poly.pdbx_seq_one_letter_code
_entity_poly.pdbx_strand_id
1 'polypeptide(L)'
;MMMAASDKVDFRRLKGWTIEFWIRLKNDAHNSVIFHVPPIQANLSLDCPPSQEDPRYGKIRINGWAGAGAKPAGNKDIHTKSKIVNGQWRYIAVTFERGGKVKVYVDGIFENERDSTGL
;
A
#
# COMPACT_ATOMS: atom_id res chain seq x y z
N MET A 1 24.40 12.77 33.18
CA MET A 1 23.60 11.54 32.96
C MET A 1 23.00 11.65 31.56
N MET A 2 23.59 11.01 30.55
CA MET A 2 23.01 10.97 29.20
C MET A 2 21.91 9.92 29.18
N MET A 3 20.68 10.30 28.78
CA MET A 3 19.62 9.33 28.51
C MET A 3 19.96 8.55 27.24
N ALA A 4 19.84 7.22 27.29
CA ALA A 4 19.92 6.38 26.10
C ALA A 4 18.82 6.76 25.10
N ALA A 5 19.15 6.78 23.82
CA ALA A 5 18.16 6.97 22.76
C ALA A 5 17.12 5.84 22.83
N SER A 6 15.82 6.16 22.69
CA SER A 6 14.78 5.12 22.75
C SER A 6 14.87 4.18 21.54
N ASP A 7 14.74 2.87 21.76
CA ASP A 7 14.69 1.80 20.74
C ASP A 7 13.41 1.82 19.86
N LYS A 8 12.84 3.00 19.60
CA LYS A 8 11.65 3.13 18.78
C LYS A 8 12.02 2.90 17.32
N VAL A 9 11.36 1.92 16.70
CA VAL A 9 11.46 1.68 15.26
C VAL A 9 10.93 2.91 14.52
N ASP A 10 11.82 3.59 13.80
CA ASP A 10 11.46 4.68 12.91
C ASP A 10 11.23 4.14 11.49
N PHE A 11 9.97 3.85 11.17
CA PHE A 11 9.55 3.37 9.84
C PHE A 11 9.96 4.32 8.70
N ARG A 12 10.23 5.60 8.99
CA ARG A 12 10.63 6.60 7.99
C ARG A 12 12.06 6.40 7.48
N ARG A 13 12.91 5.71 8.25
CA ARG A 13 14.32 5.48 7.91
C ARG A 13 14.57 4.08 7.36
N LEU A 14 13.54 3.24 7.30
CA LEU A 14 13.66 1.91 6.72
C LEU A 14 13.98 2.01 5.22
N LYS A 15 14.91 1.17 4.78
CA LYS A 15 15.23 0.99 3.35
C LYS A 15 14.25 0.04 2.66
N GLY A 16 13.51 -0.74 3.43
CA GLY A 16 12.46 -1.59 2.94
C GLY A 16 11.66 -2.18 4.08
N TRP A 17 10.45 -2.64 3.79
CA TRP A 17 9.58 -3.32 4.72
C TRP A 17 8.63 -4.26 3.97
N THR A 18 8.11 -5.25 4.69
CA THR A 18 7.06 -6.14 4.19
C THR A 18 5.93 -6.18 5.21
N ILE A 19 4.70 -6.16 4.71
CA ILE A 19 3.48 -6.29 5.51
C ILE A 19 2.62 -7.37 4.89
N GLU A 20 2.11 -8.24 5.75
CA GLU A 20 1.35 -9.41 5.36
C GLU A 20 0.15 -9.58 6.30
N PHE A 21 -1.01 -9.87 5.73
CA PHE A 21 -2.22 -10.06 6.52
C PHE A 21 -3.28 -10.84 5.73
N TRP A 22 -4.19 -11.47 6.45
CA TRP A 22 -5.43 -12.00 5.90
C TRP A 22 -6.52 -10.93 5.96
N ILE A 23 -7.31 -10.80 4.91
CA ILE A 23 -8.44 -9.87 4.84
C ILE A 23 -9.65 -10.50 4.18
N ARG A 24 -10.85 -10.10 4.61
CA ARG A 24 -12.12 -10.45 3.97
C ARG A 24 -12.94 -9.19 3.76
N LEU A 25 -13.09 -8.78 2.50
CA LEU A 25 -13.83 -7.59 2.12
C LEU A 25 -15.19 -7.96 1.51
N LYS A 26 -16.26 -7.32 1.98
CA LYS A 26 -17.62 -7.45 1.46
C LYS A 26 -17.92 -6.31 0.46
N ASN A 27 -18.98 -6.48 -0.35
CA ASN A 27 -19.33 -5.64 -1.50
C ASN A 27 -19.74 -4.18 -1.17
N ASP A 28 -19.60 -3.76 0.09
CA ASP A 28 -19.90 -2.44 0.65
C ASP A 28 -18.65 -1.56 0.83
N ALA A 29 -17.55 -1.92 0.16
CA ALA A 29 -16.26 -1.27 0.38
C ALA A 29 -16.27 0.22 -0.03
N HIS A 30 -16.28 1.09 0.99
CA HIS A 30 -15.96 2.52 0.92
C HIS A 30 -14.44 2.74 0.97
N ASN A 31 -13.95 3.90 0.51
CA ASN A 31 -12.54 4.33 0.64
C ASN A 31 -12.06 4.18 2.09
N SER A 32 -11.44 3.05 2.41
CA SER A 32 -11.00 2.69 3.74
C SER A 32 -9.51 2.42 3.69
N VAL A 33 -8.75 3.05 4.58
CA VAL A 33 -7.30 2.83 4.68
C VAL A 33 -7.05 1.65 5.62
N ILE A 34 -6.48 0.55 5.11
CA ILE A 34 -6.13 -0.62 5.96
C ILE A 34 -4.84 -0.36 6.75
N PHE A 35 -3.85 0.25 6.10
CA PHE A 35 -2.54 0.53 6.68
C PHE A 35 -2.00 1.83 6.09
N HIS A 36 -1.31 2.63 6.91
CA HIS A 36 -0.71 3.91 6.50
C HIS A 36 0.57 4.18 7.29
N VAL A 37 1.65 4.54 6.59
CA VAL A 37 2.93 4.94 7.20
C VAL A 37 3.30 6.36 6.77
N PRO A 38 3.26 7.35 7.68
CA PRO A 38 3.83 8.68 7.45
C PRO A 38 5.27 8.83 8.02
N PRO A 39 6.11 9.78 7.53
CA PRO A 39 6.36 10.15 6.13
C PRO A 39 7.86 10.02 5.75
N ILE A 40 8.17 9.65 4.51
CA ILE A 40 8.86 10.48 3.50
C ILE A 40 8.31 9.95 2.17
N GLN A 41 7.53 10.76 1.46
CA GLN A 41 7.18 10.60 0.05
C GLN A 41 6.32 9.39 -0.43
N ALA A 42 5.80 8.53 0.46
CA ALA A 42 4.73 7.58 0.11
C ALA A 42 3.68 7.40 1.22
N ASN A 43 2.44 7.88 1.00
CA ASN A 43 1.28 7.29 1.65
C ASN A 43 1.00 5.98 0.93
N LEU A 44 1.36 4.85 1.53
CA LEU A 44 0.72 3.61 1.14
C LEU A 44 -0.64 3.54 1.83
N SER A 45 -1.73 3.62 1.07
CA SER A 45 -3.08 3.24 1.48
C SER A 45 -3.59 2.10 0.61
N LEU A 46 -4.21 1.14 1.28
CA LEU A 46 -4.94 0.05 0.66
C LEU A 46 -6.41 0.38 0.61
N ASP A 47 -6.88 0.89 -0.53
CA ASP A 47 -8.26 1.37 -0.69
C ASP A 47 -9.02 0.56 -1.74
N CYS A 48 -10.34 0.44 -1.56
CA CYS A 48 -11.28 -0.02 -2.58
C CYS A 48 -12.04 1.19 -3.17
N PRO A 49 -12.01 1.42 -4.49
CA PRO A 49 -12.64 2.59 -5.10
C PRO A 49 -14.18 2.47 -5.18
N PRO A 50 -14.89 3.61 -5.30
CA PRO A 50 -16.28 3.73 -4.88
C PRO A 50 -17.38 3.30 -5.88
N SER A 51 -17.09 2.83 -7.11
CA SER A 51 -18.14 2.44 -8.06
C SER A 51 -17.85 1.11 -8.76
N GLN A 52 -18.89 0.29 -8.99
CA GLN A 52 -18.79 -0.99 -9.73
C GLN A 52 -18.40 -0.82 -11.20
N GLU A 53 -18.58 0.38 -11.75
CA GLU A 53 -18.24 0.73 -13.13
C GLU A 53 -16.76 1.10 -13.29
N ASP A 54 -16.03 1.34 -12.20
CA ASP A 54 -14.59 1.60 -12.26
C ASP A 54 -13.82 0.27 -12.43
N PRO A 55 -12.90 0.15 -13.42
CA PRO A 55 -12.08 -1.05 -13.59
C PRO A 55 -11.16 -1.35 -12.39
N ARG A 56 -11.03 -0.41 -11.45
CA ARG A 56 -10.31 -0.55 -10.18
C ARG A 56 -11.20 -1.08 -9.05
N TYR A 57 -12.50 -1.24 -9.26
CA TYR A 57 -13.45 -1.69 -8.23
C TYR A 57 -13.04 -3.03 -7.61
N GLY A 58 -13.08 -3.07 -6.28
CA GLY A 58 -12.79 -4.27 -5.51
C GLY A 58 -11.33 -4.70 -5.52
N LYS A 59 -10.41 -3.91 -6.08
CA LYS A 59 -8.96 -4.15 -6.03
C LYS A 59 -8.35 -3.43 -4.84
N ILE A 60 -7.24 -3.96 -4.35
CA ILE A 60 -6.42 -3.23 -3.41
C ILE A 60 -5.57 -2.23 -4.20
N ARG A 61 -5.73 -0.94 -3.89
CA ARG A 61 -4.81 0.11 -4.34
C ARG A 61 -3.59 0.17 -3.44
N ILE A 62 -2.44 0.59 -3.94
CA ILE A 62 -1.25 0.92 -3.17
C ILE A 62 -0.78 2.23 -3.80
N ASN A 63 -1.00 3.35 -3.12
CA ASN A 63 -0.55 4.66 -3.59
C ASN A 63 0.77 5.06 -2.91
N GLY A 64 1.36 6.16 -3.39
CA GLY A 64 2.54 6.78 -2.82
C GLY A 64 2.50 8.28 -3.18
N TRP A 65 2.69 9.15 -2.19
CA TRP A 65 2.61 10.59 -2.33
C TRP A 65 3.89 11.28 -1.83
N ALA A 66 4.64 11.89 -2.77
CA ALA A 66 5.75 12.78 -2.51
C ALA A 66 5.32 14.14 -1.87
N GLY A 67 5.17 14.19 -0.55
CA GLY A 67 5.04 15.44 0.22
C GLY A 67 3.61 15.95 0.44
N ALA A 68 3.42 16.92 1.36
CA ALA A 68 2.12 17.49 1.67
C ALA A 68 1.61 18.36 0.50
N GLY A 69 0.71 17.83 -0.34
CA GLY A 69 -0.02 18.62 -1.33
C GLY A 69 0.40 18.46 -2.79
N ALA A 70 1.57 17.88 -3.09
CA ALA A 70 2.00 17.67 -4.48
C ALA A 70 1.74 16.24 -4.93
N LYS A 71 0.59 15.94 -5.58
CA LYS A 71 0.50 14.69 -6.35
C LYS A 71 1.71 14.68 -7.28
N PRO A 72 2.65 13.72 -7.19
CA PRO A 72 3.71 13.66 -8.18
C PRO A 72 3.06 13.63 -9.57
N ALA A 73 3.67 14.31 -10.54
CA ALA A 73 3.15 14.31 -11.90
C ALA A 73 2.98 12.84 -12.35
N GLY A 74 1.74 12.43 -12.61
CA GLY A 74 1.36 11.03 -12.85
C GLY A 74 0.91 10.29 -11.59
N ASN A 75 -0.28 9.71 -11.65
CA ASN A 75 -0.83 8.91 -10.55
C ASN A 75 0.13 7.74 -10.25
N LYS A 76 0.73 7.72 -9.05
CA LYS A 76 1.75 6.71 -8.66
C LYS A 76 1.17 5.39 -8.13
N ASP A 77 -0.14 5.24 -8.22
CA ASP A 77 -0.87 4.07 -7.73
C ASP A 77 -0.45 2.77 -8.45
N ILE A 78 -0.39 1.68 -7.69
CA ILE A 78 -0.50 0.30 -8.20
C ILE A 78 -1.78 -0.33 -7.68
N HIS A 79 -2.32 -1.28 -8.43
CA HIS A 79 -3.50 -2.04 -8.04
C HIS A 79 -3.21 -3.53 -8.18
N THR A 80 -3.85 -4.35 -7.34
CA THR A 80 -3.97 -5.79 -7.64
C THR A 80 -4.68 -5.96 -8.99
N LYS A 81 -4.32 -6.99 -9.76
CA LYS A 81 -5.05 -7.37 -10.98
C LYS A 81 -6.33 -8.11 -10.60
N SER A 82 -6.23 -8.96 -9.58
CA SER A 82 -7.36 -9.69 -8.99
C SER A 82 -8.27 -8.79 -8.16
N LYS A 83 -9.58 -9.07 -8.23
CA LYS A 83 -10.60 -8.48 -7.36
C LYS A 83 -10.57 -9.20 -5.99
N ILE A 84 -10.38 -8.42 -4.94
CA ILE A 84 -10.29 -8.86 -3.54
C ILE A 84 -11.66 -8.76 -2.85
N VAL A 85 -12.51 -7.82 -3.26
CA VAL A 85 -13.89 -7.69 -2.77
C VAL A 85 -14.77 -8.76 -3.39
N ASN A 86 -14.74 -9.96 -2.79
CA ASN A 86 -15.54 -11.11 -3.20
C ASN A 86 -16.13 -11.88 -2.01
N GLY A 87 -16.04 -11.34 -0.78
CA GLY A 87 -16.55 -11.97 0.43
C GLY A 87 -15.70 -13.15 0.95
N GLN A 88 -14.57 -13.47 0.32
CA GLN A 88 -13.67 -14.54 0.73
C GLN A 88 -12.47 -13.98 1.51
N TRP A 89 -11.89 -14.81 2.37
CA TRP A 89 -10.60 -14.50 2.98
C TRP A 89 -9.50 -14.60 1.92
N ARG A 90 -8.66 -13.56 1.85
CA ARG A 90 -7.50 -13.46 0.96
C ARG A 90 -6.27 -13.12 1.78
N TYR A 91 -5.15 -13.73 1.45
CA TYR A 91 -3.86 -13.37 2.02
C TYR A 91 -3.17 -12.33 1.14
N ILE A 92 -2.76 -11.22 1.73
CA ILE A 92 -2.15 -10.09 1.02
C ILE A 92 -0.74 -9.89 1.56
N ALA A 93 0.22 -9.74 0.66
CA ALA A 93 1.57 -9.31 1.00
C ALA A 93 1.97 -8.10 0.16
N VAL A 94 2.52 -7.07 0.80
CA VAL A 94 3.07 -5.88 0.15
C VAL A 94 4.50 -5.68 0.61
N THR A 95 5.41 -5.59 -0.34
CA THR A 95 6.83 -5.30 -0.08
C THR A 95 7.18 -3.94 -0.62
N PHE A 96 7.94 -3.16 0.14
CA PHE A 96 8.50 -1.87 -0.27
C PHE A 96 10.02 -1.91 -0.14
N GLU A 97 10.70 -1.37 -1.14
CA GLU A 97 12.13 -1.09 -1.12
C GLU A 97 12.34 0.35 -1.58
N ARG A 98 13.07 1.17 -0.83
CA ARG A 98 13.34 2.59 -1.13
C ARG A 98 14.29 2.71 -2.31
N GLY A 99 13.85 3.37 -3.38
CA GLY A 99 14.62 3.49 -4.63
C GLY A 99 14.69 2.19 -5.45
N GLY A 100 13.97 1.15 -5.01
CA GLY A 100 13.77 -0.10 -5.72
C GLY A 100 12.34 -0.22 -6.20
N LYS A 101 11.61 -1.24 -5.73
CA LYS A 101 10.22 -1.49 -6.14
C LYS A 101 9.24 -1.62 -4.97
N VAL A 102 7.99 -1.31 -5.24
CA VAL A 102 6.82 -1.75 -4.47
C VAL A 102 6.19 -2.92 -5.20
N LYS A 103 5.91 -4.02 -4.49
CA LYS A 103 5.30 -5.23 -5.07
C LYS A 103 4.09 -5.65 -4.24
N VAL A 104 3.12 -6.27 -4.90
CA VAL A 104 1.93 -6.84 -4.26
C VAL A 104 1.70 -8.28 -4.70
N TYR A 105 1.31 -9.08 -3.73
CA TYR A 105 0.95 -10.49 -3.90
C TYR A 105 -0.41 -10.76 -3.27
N VAL A 106 -1.17 -11.65 -3.90
CA VAL A 106 -2.48 -12.12 -3.43
C VAL A 106 -2.44 -13.64 -3.40
N ASP A 107 -2.70 -14.23 -2.24
CA ASP A 107 -2.63 -15.68 -1.97
C ASP A 107 -1.29 -16.30 -2.42
N GLY A 108 -0.20 -15.56 -2.21
CA GLY A 108 1.16 -15.95 -2.61
C GLY A 108 1.49 -15.73 -4.09
N ILE A 109 0.54 -15.28 -4.91
CA ILE A 109 0.75 -15.03 -6.35
C ILE A 109 1.15 -13.57 -6.57
N PHE A 110 2.21 -13.35 -7.35
CA PHE A 110 2.63 -12.01 -7.76
C PHE A 110 1.58 -11.35 -8.65
N GLU A 111 1.13 -10.17 -8.25
CA GLU A 111 0.07 -9.45 -8.94
C GLU A 111 0.61 -8.26 -9.72
N ASN A 112 1.39 -7.39 -9.06
CA ASN A 112 1.86 -6.16 -9.69
C ASN A 112 3.09 -5.57 -8.98
N GLU A 113 3.78 -4.67 -9.67
CA GLU A 113 4.88 -3.91 -9.11
C GLU A 113 5.00 -2.51 -9.72
N ARG A 114 5.80 -1.66 -9.07
CA ARG A 114 6.22 -0.36 -9.61
C ARG A 114 7.50 0.12 -8.96
N ASP A 115 8.25 0.94 -9.69
CA ASP A 115 9.43 1.63 -9.16
C ASP A 115 9.04 2.61 -8.05
N SER A 116 9.75 2.53 -6.94
CA SER A 116 9.61 3.44 -5.81
C SER A 116 10.57 4.64 -5.90
N THR A 117 11.24 4.81 -7.04
CA THR A 117 12.15 5.94 -7.26
C THR A 117 11.39 7.26 -7.15
N GLY A 118 11.88 8.15 -6.27
CA GLY A 118 11.22 9.42 -5.94
C GLY A 118 9.94 9.27 -5.11
N LEU A 119 9.82 8.16 -4.37
CA LEU A 119 8.94 7.96 -3.22
C LEU A 119 9.75 7.91 -1.91
#